data_AF-A0A953WHA6-F1
#
_entry.id   AF-A0A953WHA6-F1
#
_cell.length_a   1.000
_cell.length_b   1.000
_cell.length_c   1.000
_cell.angle_alpha   90.00
_cell.angle_beta   90.00
_cell.angle_gamma   90.00
#
_symmetry.space_group_name_H-M   'P 1'
#
loop_
_entity.id
_entity.type
_entity.pdbx_description
1 polymer ?
#
loop_
_entity_poly.entity_id
_entity_poly.type
_entity_poly.pdbx_seq_one_letter_code
_entity_poly.pdbx_strand_id
1 'polypeptide(L)'
;MDIGNSSHIDNAIRRARPLSLLASQRPEFADAERIWETELAPELGAREAVRKQTISRAKSRTFLGLLVAVPLALFIMVLSGGAGFFFPLSFFLGAIIVVLISGFDWLKVYSLKSATKDLILKAACKPFGFNYQTLHPDLSGIEDFQSLKTRGKELMETIAGPQKGEAKTLSTLFGDIQVTTHDGAGQPPPTPAYQLLKDAALLPGHSRRKFEDLIEGERAGTKFALVEAKLDTGGKNSKTVFQGILIHIEYPQRFSGRTLMARSGWWKRGKGAGDLKKVDLISRELDEAFTVYSSDQVEARALLSPDRMERLIALERHFSGGKLRGLFDQGHMTLALEADNQFEAGSVFQPLVDPRRFSTALSELGLVCDLIDGFLTREWVQGRL
;
A
#
# COMPACT_ATOMS: atom_id res chain seq x y z
N MET A 1 -13.08 12.06 -2.71
CA MET A 1 -13.00 12.82 -1.44
C MET A 1 -12.62 11.83 -0.36
N ASP A 2 -11.31 11.62 -0.14
CA ASP A 2 -10.77 10.96 1.04
C ASP A 2 -10.39 12.06 2.04
N ILE A 3 -11.36 12.53 2.82
CA ILE A 3 -11.15 13.59 3.81
C ILE A 3 -10.84 12.97 5.19
N GLY A 4 -11.20 11.71 5.42
CA GLY A 4 -11.02 11.04 6.72
C GLY A 4 -9.57 10.73 7.10
N ASN A 5 -8.73 10.29 6.15
CA ASN A 5 -7.40 9.76 6.45
C ASN A 5 -6.26 10.80 6.44
N SER A 6 -6.54 12.03 6.00
CA SER A 6 -5.55 13.11 5.98
C SER A 6 -5.04 13.48 7.38
N SER A 7 -5.88 13.31 8.40
CA SER A 7 -5.58 13.71 9.78
C SER A 7 -4.44 12.91 10.42
N HIS A 8 -4.39 11.59 10.20
CA HIS A 8 -3.34 10.72 10.73
C HIS A 8 -1.98 11.00 10.07
N ILE A 9 -1.94 11.10 8.75
CA ILE A 9 -0.72 11.40 7.98
C ILE A 9 -0.21 12.81 8.32
N ASP A 10 -1.09 13.81 8.37
CA ASP A 10 -0.71 15.17 8.75
C ASP A 10 -0.19 15.23 10.19
N ASN A 11 -0.70 14.39 11.09
CA ASN A 11 -0.18 14.26 12.46
C ASN A 11 1.18 13.57 12.51
N ALA A 12 1.41 12.53 11.69
CA ALA A 12 2.73 11.88 11.56
C ALA A 12 3.77 12.88 11.06
N ILE A 13 3.47 13.64 10.00
CA ILE A 13 4.34 14.68 9.45
C ILE A 13 4.61 15.78 10.50
N ARG A 14 3.59 16.21 11.25
CA ARG A 14 3.76 17.21 12.32
C ARG A 14 4.70 16.74 13.44
N ARG A 15 4.73 15.43 13.72
CA ARG A 15 5.59 14.81 14.74
C ARG A 15 6.90 14.26 14.17
N ALA A 16 7.15 14.44 12.88
CA ALA A 16 8.35 13.92 12.23
C ALA A 16 9.61 14.50 12.86
N ARG A 17 10.61 13.65 13.05
CA ARG A 17 11.87 14.05 13.67
C ARG A 17 12.73 14.84 12.68
N PRO A 18 13.55 15.79 13.13
CA PRO A 18 14.52 16.44 12.26
C PRO A 18 15.46 15.43 11.59
N LEU A 19 15.91 15.71 10.36
CA LEU A 19 16.81 14.83 9.62
C LEU A 19 18.14 14.61 10.36
N SER A 20 18.69 15.65 10.99
CA SER A 20 19.90 15.56 11.83
C SER A 20 19.78 14.53 12.95
N LEU A 21 18.60 14.47 13.58
CA LEU A 21 18.34 13.52 14.65
C LEU A 21 18.18 12.10 14.09
N LEU A 22 17.57 11.92 12.93
CA LEU A 22 17.50 10.62 12.26
C LEU A 22 18.88 10.12 11.83
N ALA A 23 19.72 10.98 11.28
CA ALA A 23 21.08 10.65 10.85
C ALA A 23 21.93 10.08 12.02
N SER A 24 21.68 10.53 13.25
CA SER A 24 22.35 10.00 14.45
C SER A 24 21.84 8.65 14.94
N GLN A 25 20.64 8.21 14.51
CA GLN A 25 20.00 6.99 15.03
C GLN A 25 20.42 5.74 14.27
N ARG A 26 20.76 5.88 12.98
CA ARG A 26 21.14 4.77 12.13
C ARG A 26 22.23 5.15 11.14
N PRO A 27 23.22 4.27 10.91
CA PRO A 27 24.22 4.48 9.87
C PRO A 27 23.61 4.71 8.48
N GLU A 28 22.51 4.03 8.17
CA GLU A 28 21.82 4.17 6.88
C GLU A 28 21.24 5.57 6.67
N PHE A 29 20.97 6.32 7.74
CA PHE A 29 20.43 7.69 7.65
C PHE A 29 21.50 8.76 7.56
N ALA A 30 22.79 8.41 7.59
CA ALA A 30 23.89 9.38 7.58
C ALA A 30 23.82 10.34 6.38
N ASP A 31 23.43 9.82 5.22
CA ASP A 31 23.33 10.59 3.97
C ASP A 31 21.98 11.30 3.78
N ALA A 32 21.04 11.18 4.72
CA ALA A 32 19.69 11.71 4.56
C ALA A 32 19.67 13.24 4.34
N GLU A 33 20.46 13.99 5.10
CA GLU A 33 20.54 15.45 4.94
C GLU A 33 21.12 15.84 3.59
N ARG A 34 22.21 15.17 3.17
CA ARG A 34 22.82 15.39 1.87
C ARG A 34 21.82 15.11 0.74
N ILE A 35 21.12 13.97 0.76
CA ILE A 35 20.11 13.61 -0.25
C ILE A 35 18.97 14.65 -0.28
N TRP A 36 18.53 15.11 0.90
CA TRP A 36 17.54 16.16 0.99
C TRP A 36 18.01 17.44 0.31
N GLU A 37 19.20 17.94 0.64
CA GLU A 37 19.73 19.20 0.13
C GLU A 37 20.10 19.16 -1.35
N THR A 38 20.75 18.09 -1.81
CA THR A 38 21.32 18.03 -3.16
C THR A 38 20.36 17.51 -4.22
N GLU A 39 19.37 16.69 -3.83
CA GLU A 39 18.50 16.01 -4.80
C GLU A 39 17.03 16.36 -4.58
N LEU A 40 16.52 16.12 -3.36
CA LEU A 40 15.07 16.11 -3.14
C LEU A 40 14.48 17.52 -3.01
N ALA A 41 15.10 18.42 -2.23
CA ALA A 41 14.61 19.78 -2.04
C ALA A 41 14.61 20.61 -3.35
N PRO A 42 15.67 20.59 -4.20
CA PRO A 42 15.65 21.27 -5.48
C PRO A 42 14.53 20.77 -6.42
N GLU A 43 14.37 19.45 -6.54
CA GLU A 43 13.35 18.84 -7.41
C GLU A 43 11.92 19.12 -6.91
N LEU A 44 11.69 19.04 -5.59
CA LEU A 44 10.42 19.44 -4.98
C LEU A 44 10.15 20.93 -5.15
N GLY A 45 11.20 21.76 -5.11
CA GLY A 45 11.12 23.21 -5.35
C GLY A 45 10.66 23.53 -6.77
N ALA A 46 11.23 22.85 -7.77
CA ALA A 46 10.80 22.98 -9.17
C ALA A 46 9.32 22.58 -9.34
N ARG A 47 8.89 21.50 -8.67
CA ARG A 47 7.51 20.99 -8.73
C ARG A 47 6.50 21.83 -7.96
N GLU A 48 6.93 22.57 -6.94
CA GLU A 48 6.06 23.44 -6.14
C GLU A 48 5.41 24.54 -6.98
N ALA A 49 6.14 25.10 -7.95
CA ALA A 49 5.60 26.08 -8.90
C ALA A 49 4.50 25.46 -9.77
N VAL A 50 4.75 24.28 -10.34
CA VAL A 50 3.81 23.53 -11.16
C VAL A 50 2.55 23.15 -10.37
N ARG A 51 2.73 22.74 -9.11
CA ARG A 51 1.63 22.43 -8.19
C ARG A 51 0.72 23.63 -7.94
N LYS A 52 1.28 24.78 -7.59
CA LYS A 52 0.50 26.01 -7.35
C LYS A 52 -0.31 26.39 -8.58
N GLN A 53 0.30 26.34 -9.77
CA GLN A 53 -0.39 26.64 -11.02
C GLN A 53 -1.51 25.63 -11.33
N THR A 54 -1.24 24.33 -11.15
CA THR A 54 -2.21 23.26 -11.45
C THR A 54 -3.41 23.32 -10.52
N ILE A 55 -3.18 23.52 -9.22
CA ILE A 55 -4.26 23.66 -8.23
C ILE A 55 -5.06 24.94 -8.46
N SER A 56 -4.39 26.06 -8.73
CA SER A 56 -5.06 27.33 -9.02
C SER A 56 -5.96 27.21 -10.26
N ARG A 57 -5.44 26.61 -11.34
CA ARG A 57 -6.19 26.35 -12.57
C ARG A 57 -7.38 25.42 -12.34
N ALA A 58 -7.19 24.33 -11.59
CA ALA A 58 -8.27 23.41 -11.25
C ALA A 58 -9.38 24.12 -10.48
N LYS A 59 -9.03 24.92 -9.45
CA LYS A 59 -10.00 25.71 -8.66
C LYS A 59 -10.74 26.73 -9.53
N SER A 60 -10.02 27.47 -10.36
CA SER A 60 -10.60 28.48 -11.27
C SER A 60 -11.56 27.85 -12.27
N ARG A 61 -11.22 26.69 -12.85
CA ARG A 61 -12.11 25.96 -13.77
C ARG A 61 -13.30 25.32 -13.06
N THR A 62 -13.14 24.81 -11.85
CA THR A 62 -14.29 24.36 -11.04
C THR A 62 -15.24 25.53 -10.75
N PHE A 63 -14.71 26.71 -10.42
CA PHE A 63 -15.51 27.91 -10.20
C PHE A 63 -16.26 28.34 -11.47
N LEU A 64 -15.58 28.36 -12.63
CA LEU A 64 -16.22 28.62 -13.92
C LEU A 64 -17.33 27.60 -14.22
N GLY A 65 -17.09 26.31 -13.96
CA GLY A 65 -18.09 25.27 -14.13
C GLY A 65 -19.32 25.49 -13.24
N LEU A 66 -19.14 25.94 -12.00
CA LEU A 66 -20.23 26.29 -11.10
C LEU A 66 -21.02 27.52 -11.60
N LEU A 67 -20.32 28.54 -12.11
CA LEU A 67 -20.95 29.72 -12.71
C LEU A 67 -21.82 29.39 -13.93
N VAL A 68 -21.54 28.30 -14.66
CA VAL A 68 -22.38 27.84 -15.77
C VAL A 68 -23.48 26.89 -15.28
N ALA A 69 -23.12 25.94 -14.41
CA ALA A 69 -24.02 24.90 -13.94
C ALA A 69 -25.17 25.42 -13.08
N VAL A 70 -24.91 26.39 -12.19
CA VAL A 70 -25.92 26.91 -11.26
C VAL A 70 -27.01 27.70 -12.01
N PRO A 71 -26.71 28.68 -12.89
CA PRO A 71 -27.75 29.36 -13.66
C PRO A 71 -28.53 28.41 -14.57
N LEU A 72 -27.87 27.42 -15.18
CA LEU A 72 -28.55 26.43 -16.02
C LEU A 72 -29.53 25.57 -15.20
N ALA A 73 -29.11 25.10 -14.02
CA ALA A 73 -29.98 24.34 -13.13
C ALA A 73 -31.19 25.17 -12.67
N LEU A 74 -30.96 26.44 -12.31
CA LEU A 74 -32.05 27.38 -11.95
C LEU A 74 -33.00 27.64 -13.12
N PHE A 75 -32.47 27.80 -14.34
CA PHE A 75 -33.28 28.00 -15.55
C PHE A 75 -34.17 26.79 -15.84
N ILE A 76 -33.63 25.57 -15.75
CA ILE A 76 -34.39 24.32 -15.90
C ILE A 76 -35.48 24.21 -14.81
N MET A 77 -35.17 24.62 -13.58
CA MET A 77 -36.13 24.61 -12.46
C MET A 77 -37.30 25.59 -12.70
N VAL A 78 -37.03 26.78 -13.24
CA VAL A 78 -38.08 27.76 -13.58
C VAL A 78 -38.95 27.25 -14.73
N LEU A 79 -38.36 26.74 -15.81
CA LEU A 79 -39.09 26.21 -16.96
C LEU A 79 -40.00 25.02 -16.63
N SER A 80 -39.59 24.19 -15.68
CA SER A 80 -40.35 23.00 -15.28
C SER A 80 -41.46 23.28 -14.25
N GLY A 81 -41.69 24.55 -13.90
CA GLY A 81 -42.79 24.94 -13.01
C GLY A 81 -42.55 24.66 -11.52
N GLY A 82 -41.29 24.56 -11.08
CA GLY A 82 -40.91 24.42 -9.67
C GLY A 82 -40.08 23.17 -9.35
N ALA A 83 -39.96 22.83 -8.06
CA ALA A 83 -39.13 21.73 -7.56
C ALA A 83 -39.76 20.33 -7.76
N GLY A 84 -40.31 20.07 -8.95
CA GLY A 84 -40.90 18.79 -9.33
C GLY A 84 -39.87 17.73 -9.73
N PHE A 85 -40.31 16.72 -10.50
CA PHE A 85 -39.52 15.56 -10.93
C PHE A 85 -38.14 15.88 -11.55
N PHE A 86 -37.99 17.04 -12.20
CA PHE A 86 -36.75 17.45 -12.85
C PHE A 86 -35.70 18.08 -11.91
N PHE A 87 -36.05 18.36 -10.66
CA PHE A 87 -35.15 18.98 -9.69
C PHE A 87 -33.86 18.16 -9.46
N PRO A 88 -33.90 16.85 -9.16
CA PRO A 88 -32.67 16.06 -9.00
C PRO A 88 -31.83 16.01 -10.30
N LEU A 89 -32.50 15.90 -11.45
CA LEU A 89 -31.82 15.81 -12.76
C LEU A 89 -31.00 17.06 -13.07
N SER A 90 -31.48 18.24 -12.67
CA SER A 90 -30.77 19.51 -12.87
C SER A 90 -29.43 19.57 -12.11
N PHE A 91 -29.38 19.05 -10.88
CA PHE A 91 -28.12 18.96 -10.10
C PHE A 91 -27.16 17.94 -10.70
N PHE A 92 -27.67 16.79 -11.17
CA PHE A 92 -26.85 15.80 -11.86
C PHE A 92 -26.23 16.39 -13.14
N LEU A 93 -27.01 17.10 -13.95
CA LEU A 93 -26.51 17.76 -15.16
C LEU A 93 -25.49 18.85 -14.82
N GLY A 94 -25.75 19.65 -13.78
CA GLY A 94 -24.81 20.64 -13.28
C GLY A 94 -23.49 20.03 -12.80
N ALA A 95 -23.54 18.91 -12.07
CA ALA A 95 -22.36 18.18 -11.64
C ALA A 95 -21.56 17.64 -12.83
N ILE A 96 -22.23 17.11 -13.86
CA ILE A 96 -21.59 16.66 -15.12
C ILE A 96 -20.86 17.83 -15.78
N ILE A 97 -21.48 19.02 -15.88
CA ILE A 97 -20.86 20.21 -16.47
C ILE A 97 -19.59 20.61 -15.71
N VAL A 98 -19.64 20.64 -14.37
CA VAL A 98 -18.46 20.94 -13.54
C VAL A 98 -17.35 19.92 -13.77
N VAL A 99 -17.68 18.63 -13.86
CA VAL A 99 -16.71 17.56 -14.13
C VAL A 99 -16.13 17.67 -15.55
N LEU A 100 -16.92 17.99 -16.56
CA LEU A 100 -16.43 18.19 -17.93
C LEU A 100 -15.48 19.39 -18.03
N ILE A 101 -15.75 20.46 -17.29
CA ILE A 101 -14.92 21.68 -17.34
C ILE A 101 -13.63 21.53 -16.52
N SER A 102 -13.69 20.87 -15.36
CA SER A 102 -12.59 20.87 -14.37
C SER A 102 -11.98 19.50 -14.07
N GLY A 103 -12.62 18.40 -14.47
CA GLY A 103 -12.21 17.04 -14.13
C GLY A 103 -10.80 16.71 -14.62
N PHE A 104 -10.44 17.19 -15.80
CA PHE A 104 -9.09 17.02 -16.34
C PHE A 104 -8.00 17.69 -15.49
N ASP A 105 -8.22 18.92 -15.05
CA ASP A 105 -7.26 19.63 -14.19
C ASP A 105 -7.15 18.95 -12.81
N TRP A 106 -8.25 18.41 -12.30
CA TRP A 106 -8.23 17.58 -11.09
C TRP A 106 -7.44 16.28 -11.27
N LEU A 107 -7.52 15.61 -12.43
CA LEU A 107 -6.66 14.45 -12.72
C LEU A 107 -5.17 14.81 -12.67
N LYS A 108 -4.78 15.99 -13.16
CA LYS A 108 -3.40 16.48 -13.03
C LYS A 108 -2.99 16.75 -11.58
N VAL A 109 -3.90 17.25 -10.75
CA VAL A 109 -3.62 17.39 -9.31
C VAL A 109 -3.37 16.02 -8.66
N TYR A 110 -4.13 14.99 -9.03
CA TYR A 110 -3.92 13.64 -8.53
C TYR A 110 -2.61 13.01 -9.02
N SER A 111 -2.24 13.22 -10.29
CA SER A 111 -0.96 12.73 -10.81
C SER A 111 0.23 13.41 -10.12
N LEU A 112 0.14 14.70 -9.77
CA LEU A 112 1.15 15.40 -8.98
C LEU A 112 1.33 14.80 -7.57
N LYS A 113 0.23 14.37 -6.91
CA LYS A 113 0.32 13.67 -5.62
C LYS A 113 1.14 12.39 -5.78
N SER A 114 0.78 11.55 -6.76
CA SER A 114 1.46 10.28 -7.03
C SER A 114 2.94 10.48 -7.39
N ALA A 115 3.25 11.42 -8.29
CA ALA A 115 4.62 11.70 -8.71
C ALA A 115 5.50 12.28 -7.59
N THR A 116 4.91 13.03 -6.66
CA THR A 116 5.63 13.55 -5.49
C THR A 116 5.91 12.44 -4.47
N LYS A 117 4.92 11.57 -4.24
CA LYS A 117 5.09 10.36 -3.43
C LYS A 117 6.20 9.47 -3.97
N ASP A 118 6.18 9.19 -5.27
CA ASP A 118 7.20 8.40 -5.96
C ASP A 118 8.60 8.98 -5.80
N LEU A 119 8.76 10.29 -5.98
CA LEU A 119 10.05 10.96 -5.81
C LEU A 119 10.59 10.85 -4.38
N ILE A 120 9.74 11.13 -3.39
CA ILE A 120 10.13 11.12 -1.96
C ILE A 120 10.51 9.70 -1.53
N LEU A 121 9.73 8.69 -1.91
CA LEU A 121 10.00 7.31 -1.52
C LEU A 121 11.20 6.72 -2.25
N LYS A 122 11.40 7.02 -3.54
CA LYS A 122 12.64 6.66 -4.24
C LYS A 122 13.86 7.25 -3.55
N ALA A 123 13.81 8.54 -3.18
CA ALA A 123 14.89 9.17 -2.44
C ALA A 123 15.10 8.52 -1.06
N ALA A 124 14.03 8.12 -0.37
CA ALA A 124 14.10 7.50 0.94
C ALA A 124 14.62 6.06 0.91
N CYS A 125 14.43 5.35 -0.21
CA CYS A 125 14.96 4.00 -0.43
C CYS A 125 16.45 3.98 -0.80
N LYS A 126 17.00 5.08 -1.38
CA LYS A 126 18.41 5.15 -1.81
C LYS A 126 19.43 4.78 -0.72
N PRO A 127 19.36 5.30 0.51
CA PRO A 127 20.34 4.97 1.55
C PRO A 127 20.35 3.49 1.93
N PHE A 128 19.26 2.77 1.67
CA PHE A 128 19.13 1.35 1.92
C PHE A 128 19.50 0.48 0.72
N GLY A 129 19.73 1.08 -0.46
CA GLY A 129 19.90 0.33 -1.71
C GLY A 129 18.63 -0.38 -2.18
N PHE A 130 17.46 0.07 -1.74
CA PHE A 130 16.18 -0.53 -2.12
C PHE A 130 15.62 0.08 -3.40
N ASN A 131 14.89 -0.74 -4.15
CA ASN A 131 14.09 -0.31 -5.27
C ASN A 131 12.67 0.00 -4.80
N TYR A 132 12.14 1.13 -5.25
CA TYR A 132 10.76 1.52 -5.00
C TYR A 132 10.03 1.73 -6.33
N GLN A 133 8.83 1.17 -6.43
CA GLN A 133 7.94 1.33 -7.56
C GLN A 133 6.51 1.65 -7.10
N THR A 134 5.97 2.76 -7.62
CA THR A 134 4.54 3.06 -7.49
C THR A 134 3.76 2.28 -8.56
N LEU A 135 2.80 1.46 -8.14
CA LEU A 135 1.92 0.62 -8.96
C LEU A 135 0.56 1.28 -9.27
N HIS A 136 0.41 2.57 -8.94
CA HIS A 136 -0.76 3.33 -9.36
C HIS A 136 -0.95 3.30 -10.88
N PRO A 137 -2.20 3.28 -11.36
CA PRO A 137 -2.47 3.51 -12.78
C PRO A 137 -1.84 4.83 -13.18
N ASP A 138 -0.88 4.79 -14.12
CA ASP A 138 -0.27 6.00 -14.62
C ASP A 138 -1.34 6.84 -15.36
N LEU A 139 -1.58 8.05 -14.86
CA LEU A 139 -2.52 9.02 -15.40
C LEU A 139 -1.79 10.16 -16.12
N SER A 140 -0.45 10.13 -16.19
CA SER A 140 0.37 11.21 -16.75
C SER A 140 0.19 11.38 -18.26
N GLY A 141 -0.20 10.32 -18.99
CA GLY A 141 -0.47 10.34 -20.43
C GLY A 141 -1.90 10.74 -20.84
N ILE A 142 -2.75 11.20 -19.90
CA ILE A 142 -4.08 11.72 -20.24
C ILE A 142 -3.90 13.19 -20.64
N GLU A 143 -3.83 13.46 -21.94
CA GLU A 143 -3.71 14.81 -22.49
C GLU A 143 -5.06 15.40 -22.92
N ASP A 144 -6.05 14.56 -23.19
CA ASP A 144 -7.35 14.93 -23.74
C ASP A 144 -8.46 13.93 -23.37
N PHE A 145 -9.72 14.23 -23.76
CA PHE A 145 -10.85 13.36 -23.46
C PHE A 145 -10.79 12.01 -24.20
N GLN A 146 -10.09 11.92 -25.34
CA GLN A 146 -9.93 10.66 -26.06
C GLN A 146 -8.95 9.73 -25.33
N SER A 147 -7.79 10.24 -24.91
CA SER A 147 -6.86 9.48 -24.05
C SER A 147 -7.49 9.09 -22.73
N LEU A 148 -8.34 9.93 -22.12
CA LEU A 148 -9.12 9.58 -20.93
C LEU A 148 -10.11 8.45 -21.23
N LYS A 149 -10.80 8.46 -22.38
CA LYS A 149 -11.73 7.40 -22.78
C LYS A 149 -11.01 6.09 -23.06
N THR A 150 -9.88 6.11 -23.77
CA THR A 150 -9.03 4.94 -24.03
C THR A 150 -8.51 4.37 -22.71
N ARG A 151 -7.98 5.22 -21.84
CA ARG A 151 -7.50 4.83 -20.52
C ARG A 151 -8.62 4.31 -19.64
N GLY A 152 -9.81 4.91 -19.71
CA GLY A 152 -11.01 4.45 -19.04
C GLY A 152 -11.46 3.09 -19.54
N LYS A 153 -11.32 2.80 -20.84
CA LYS A 153 -11.59 1.48 -21.41
C LYS A 153 -10.58 0.44 -20.91
N GLU A 154 -9.28 0.75 -20.90
CA GLU A 154 -8.23 -0.12 -20.33
C GLU A 154 -8.44 -0.37 -18.83
N LEU A 155 -8.81 0.67 -18.07
CA LEU A 155 -9.15 0.56 -16.66
C LEU A 155 -10.42 -0.28 -16.46
N MET A 156 -11.42 -0.14 -17.32
CA MET A 156 -12.62 -0.97 -17.29
C MET A 156 -12.34 -2.41 -17.68
N GLU A 157 -11.43 -2.69 -18.62
CA GLU A 157 -11.01 -4.04 -18.97
C GLU A 157 -10.21 -4.71 -17.84
N THR A 158 -9.34 -3.96 -17.15
CA THR A 158 -8.62 -4.46 -15.96
C THR A 158 -9.55 -4.63 -14.74
N ILE A 159 -10.58 -3.79 -14.58
CA ILE A 159 -11.61 -3.90 -13.53
C ILE A 159 -12.65 -4.97 -13.83
N ALA A 160 -12.99 -5.21 -15.10
CA ALA A 160 -13.87 -6.30 -15.53
C ALA A 160 -13.18 -7.68 -15.39
N GLY A 161 -11.86 -7.66 -15.21
CA GLY A 161 -11.01 -8.84 -15.15
C GLY A 161 -10.65 -9.33 -16.56
N PRO A 162 -9.46 -9.93 -16.74
CA PRO A 162 -9.09 -10.54 -18.01
C PRO A 162 -10.07 -11.66 -18.39
N GLN A 163 -10.17 -11.96 -19.69
CA GLN A 163 -10.84 -13.17 -20.15
C GLN A 163 -10.20 -14.40 -19.49
N LYS A 164 -11.05 -15.34 -19.06
CA LYS A 164 -10.68 -16.55 -18.32
C LYS A 164 -9.47 -17.28 -18.92
N GLY A 165 -8.46 -17.58 -18.09
CA GLY A 165 -7.63 -18.78 -18.26
C GLY A 165 -6.15 -18.61 -18.59
N GLU A 166 -5.64 -17.39 -18.81
CA GLU A 166 -4.21 -17.22 -19.08
C GLU A 166 -3.40 -17.14 -17.79
N ALA A 167 -2.49 -18.10 -17.61
CA ALA A 167 -1.39 -17.99 -16.67
C ALA A 167 -0.37 -16.99 -17.24
N LYS A 168 -0.03 -15.96 -16.48
CA LYS A 168 1.02 -15.01 -16.85
C LYS A 168 2.24 -15.27 -15.97
N THR A 169 3.39 -15.42 -16.61
CA THR A 169 4.68 -15.44 -15.92
C THR A 169 5.09 -14.01 -15.62
N LEU A 170 5.30 -13.69 -14.35
CA LEU A 170 5.84 -12.41 -13.90
C LEU A 170 7.24 -12.66 -13.36
N SER A 171 8.21 -11.91 -13.87
CA SER A 171 9.57 -11.94 -13.32
C SER A 171 9.61 -11.06 -12.07
N THR A 172 10.01 -11.65 -10.95
CA THR A 172 10.13 -10.97 -9.66
C THR A 172 11.56 -11.12 -9.13
N LEU A 173 11.90 -10.42 -8.05
CA LEU A 173 13.17 -10.58 -7.36
C LEU A 173 13.49 -12.04 -6.95
N PHE A 174 12.44 -12.84 -6.75
CA PHE A 174 12.49 -14.24 -6.34
C PHE A 174 12.43 -15.22 -7.52
N GLY A 175 12.54 -14.72 -8.74
CA GLY A 175 12.39 -15.49 -9.97
C GLY A 175 10.98 -15.38 -10.56
N ASP A 176 10.72 -16.24 -11.52
CA ASP A 176 9.50 -16.21 -12.30
C ASP A 176 8.35 -16.88 -11.54
N ILE A 177 7.29 -16.12 -11.28
CA ILE A 177 6.05 -16.65 -10.71
C ILE A 177 4.98 -16.82 -11.78
N GLN A 178 4.31 -17.97 -11.75
CA GLN A 178 3.10 -18.17 -12.54
C GLN A 178 1.91 -17.64 -11.75
N VAL A 179 1.26 -16.62 -12.30
CA VAL A 179 0.03 -16.08 -11.72
C VAL A 179 -1.14 -16.55 -12.58
N THR A 180 -2.08 -17.25 -11.97
CA THR A 180 -3.35 -17.55 -12.62
C THR A 180 -4.32 -16.38 -12.40
N THR A 181 -4.94 -15.92 -13.48
CA THR A 181 -5.82 -14.73 -13.47
C THR A 181 -7.23 -15.01 -12.94
N HIS A 182 -7.50 -16.22 -12.44
CA HIS A 182 -8.79 -16.60 -11.86
C HIS A 182 -9.08 -15.96 -10.50
N ASP A 183 -8.07 -15.33 -9.90
CA ASP A 183 -8.06 -15.04 -8.47
C ASP A 183 -8.73 -13.74 -8.01
N GLY A 184 -9.46 -13.06 -8.91
CA GLY A 184 -10.19 -11.81 -8.65
C GLY A 184 -9.85 -10.73 -9.68
N ALA A 185 -10.74 -9.73 -9.83
CA ALA A 185 -10.52 -8.61 -10.73
C ALA A 185 -9.47 -7.63 -10.16
N GLY A 186 -8.57 -7.15 -11.01
CA GLY A 186 -7.51 -6.21 -10.64
C GLY A 186 -6.15 -6.54 -11.26
N GLN A 187 -5.14 -5.74 -10.89
CA GLN A 187 -3.77 -5.94 -11.34
C GLN A 187 -3.24 -7.33 -10.95
N PRO A 188 -2.32 -7.91 -11.74
CA PRO A 188 -1.59 -9.09 -11.29
C PRO A 188 -0.81 -8.75 -10.00
N PRO A 189 -0.67 -9.72 -9.07
CA PRO A 189 0.15 -9.53 -7.89
C PRO A 189 1.62 -9.34 -8.29
N PRO A 190 2.30 -8.30 -7.79
CA PRO A 190 3.67 -7.99 -8.17
C PRO A 190 4.70 -8.89 -7.47
N THR A 191 4.30 -9.60 -6.41
CA THR A 191 5.16 -10.48 -5.62
C THR A 191 4.48 -11.83 -5.37
N PRO A 192 5.24 -12.88 -5.02
CA PRO A 192 4.67 -14.18 -4.66
C PRO A 192 3.73 -14.12 -3.43
N ALA A 193 3.87 -13.08 -2.59
CA ALA A 193 3.24 -12.99 -1.29
C ALA A 193 1.72 -13.20 -1.33
N TYR A 194 1.04 -12.51 -2.25
CA TYR A 194 -0.41 -12.57 -2.37
C TYR A 194 -0.90 -13.98 -2.66
N GLN A 195 -0.29 -14.68 -3.62
CA GLN A 195 -0.73 -16.02 -4.02
C GLN A 195 -0.49 -17.02 -2.90
N LEU A 196 0.70 -17.01 -2.30
CA LEU A 196 1.06 -17.90 -1.20
C LEU A 196 0.11 -17.76 0.00
N LEU A 197 -0.19 -16.51 0.38
CA LEU A 197 -1.13 -16.23 1.47
C LEU A 197 -2.57 -16.62 1.09
N LYS A 198 -2.98 -16.40 -0.15
CA LYS A 198 -4.31 -16.78 -0.63
C LYS A 198 -4.50 -18.29 -0.58
N ASP A 199 -3.55 -19.04 -1.14
CA ASP A 199 -3.61 -20.50 -1.24
C ASP A 199 -3.58 -21.17 0.14
N ALA A 200 -2.91 -20.55 1.12
CA ALA A 200 -2.91 -20.96 2.52
C ALA A 200 -4.17 -20.53 3.31
N ALA A 201 -5.17 -19.93 2.65
CA ALA A 201 -6.35 -19.32 3.29
C ALA A 201 -5.98 -18.30 4.39
N LEU A 202 -4.90 -17.56 4.18
CA LEU A 202 -4.38 -16.48 5.00
C LEU A 202 -4.75 -15.10 4.44
N LEU A 203 -5.75 -15.03 3.57
CA LEU A 203 -6.39 -13.77 3.15
C LEU A 203 -7.91 -13.92 3.28
N PRO A 204 -8.64 -12.83 3.61
CA PRO A 204 -10.10 -12.88 3.63
C PRO A 204 -10.65 -13.08 2.22
N GLY A 205 -11.86 -13.63 2.11
CA GLY A 205 -12.55 -13.78 0.83
C GLY A 205 -12.78 -12.41 0.17
N HIS A 206 -12.37 -12.26 -1.09
CA HIS A 206 -12.43 -11.03 -1.85
C HIS A 206 -12.64 -11.33 -3.34
N SER A 207 -13.09 -10.33 -4.09
CA SER A 207 -13.25 -10.42 -5.55
C SER A 207 -12.50 -9.34 -6.32
N ARG A 208 -12.02 -8.31 -5.62
CA ARG A 208 -11.18 -7.24 -6.17
C ARG A 208 -9.90 -7.08 -5.37
N ARG A 209 -8.82 -6.74 -6.07
CA ARG A 209 -7.50 -6.47 -5.51
C ARG A 209 -6.85 -5.24 -6.14
N LYS A 210 -6.07 -4.51 -5.35
CA LYS A 210 -5.27 -3.37 -5.77
C LYS A 210 -3.93 -3.42 -5.05
N PHE A 211 -2.86 -3.11 -5.78
CA PHE A 211 -1.50 -2.98 -5.24
C PHE A 211 -1.03 -1.56 -5.51
N GLU A 212 -0.32 -0.94 -4.56
CA GLU A 212 0.09 0.47 -4.65
C GLU A 212 1.59 0.65 -4.56
N ASP A 213 2.20 0.34 -3.42
CA ASP A 213 3.62 0.63 -3.21
C ASP A 213 4.41 -0.66 -3.13
N LEU A 214 5.35 -0.86 -4.06
CA LEU A 214 6.28 -1.98 -4.07
C LEU A 214 7.67 -1.52 -3.65
N ILE A 215 8.22 -2.15 -2.62
CA ILE A 215 9.60 -1.97 -2.17
C ILE A 215 10.31 -3.33 -2.25
N GLU A 216 11.45 -3.37 -2.92
CA GLU A 216 12.23 -4.60 -3.12
C GLU A 216 13.71 -4.33 -2.91
N GLY A 217 14.45 -5.33 -2.44
CA GLY A 217 15.89 -5.21 -2.28
C GLY A 217 16.51 -6.41 -1.60
N GLU A 218 17.76 -6.23 -1.19
CA GLU A 218 18.50 -7.19 -0.40
C GLU A 218 18.89 -6.54 0.92
N ARG A 219 18.70 -7.24 2.04
CA ARG A 219 19.16 -6.80 3.36
C ARG A 219 19.61 -8.00 4.18
N ALA A 220 20.72 -7.83 4.89
CA ALA A 220 21.39 -8.89 5.65
C ALA A 220 21.63 -10.18 4.82
N GLY A 221 21.97 -10.03 3.53
CA GLY A 221 22.23 -11.15 2.61
C GLY A 221 20.99 -11.91 2.16
N THR A 222 19.79 -11.35 2.35
CA THR A 222 18.53 -11.98 1.94
C THR A 222 17.69 -11.04 1.11
N LYS A 223 17.04 -11.60 0.08
CA LYS A 223 16.09 -10.87 -0.76
C LYS A 223 14.77 -10.65 -0.03
N PHE A 224 14.20 -9.47 -0.18
CA PHE A 224 12.86 -9.18 0.33
C PHE A 224 12.04 -8.36 -0.68
N ALA A 225 10.73 -8.53 -0.62
CA ALA A 225 9.77 -7.64 -1.27
C ALA A 225 8.62 -7.34 -0.30
N LEU A 226 8.15 -6.10 -0.37
CA LEU A 226 7.06 -5.58 0.41
C LEU A 226 6.10 -4.87 -0.54
N VAL A 227 4.81 -5.18 -0.46
CA VAL A 227 3.79 -4.50 -1.26
C VAL A 227 2.57 -4.08 -0.43
N GLU A 228 2.15 -2.84 -0.58
CA GLU A 228 0.85 -2.39 -0.05
C GLU A 228 -0.29 -2.96 -0.91
N ALA A 229 -1.25 -3.63 -0.26
CA ALA A 229 -2.38 -4.27 -0.92
C ALA A 229 -3.71 -3.91 -0.25
N LYS A 230 -4.73 -3.73 -1.10
CA LYS A 230 -6.12 -3.51 -0.71
C LYS A 230 -7.03 -4.52 -1.40
N LEU A 231 -7.83 -5.24 -0.61
CA LEU A 231 -8.74 -6.27 -1.09
C LEU A 231 -10.18 -5.92 -0.73
N ASP A 232 -11.08 -6.02 -1.71
CA ASP A 232 -12.49 -5.67 -1.57
C ASP A 232 -13.42 -6.83 -1.99
N THR A 233 -14.60 -6.90 -1.37
CA THR A 233 -15.65 -7.88 -1.73
C THR A 233 -16.24 -7.65 -3.12
N GLY A 234 -16.09 -6.45 -3.69
CA GLY A 234 -16.68 -6.05 -4.97
C GLY A 234 -18.20 -5.87 -4.94
N GLY A 235 -18.77 -5.44 -6.06
CA GLY A 235 -20.22 -5.22 -6.24
C GLY A 235 -20.73 -3.87 -5.72
N LYS A 236 -22.07 -3.68 -5.73
CA LYS A 236 -22.73 -2.42 -5.33
C LYS A 236 -22.48 -2.02 -3.87
N ASN A 237 -22.29 -3.01 -3.00
CA ASN A 237 -22.01 -2.83 -1.57
C ASN A 237 -20.58 -3.29 -1.23
N SER A 238 -19.61 -2.95 -2.09
CA SER A 238 -18.21 -3.33 -1.91
C SER A 238 -17.68 -2.85 -0.56
N LYS A 239 -17.04 -3.75 0.18
CA LYS A 239 -16.35 -3.46 1.44
C LYS A 239 -14.89 -3.85 1.33
N THR A 240 -14.02 -3.03 1.90
CA THR A 240 -12.62 -3.38 2.11
C THR A 240 -12.54 -4.42 3.21
N VAL A 241 -11.99 -5.59 2.87
CA VAL A 241 -11.84 -6.74 3.79
C VAL A 241 -10.39 -6.93 4.23
N PHE A 242 -9.44 -6.37 3.47
CA PHE A 242 -8.05 -6.28 3.84
C PHE A 242 -7.48 -4.97 3.32
N GLN A 243 -6.70 -4.30 4.16
CA GLN A 243 -5.84 -3.20 3.78
C GLN A 243 -4.57 -3.31 4.62
N GLY A 244 -3.42 -3.23 3.97
CA GLY A 244 -2.13 -3.26 4.66
C GLY A 244 -1.03 -3.81 3.76
N ILE A 245 -0.04 -4.43 4.39
CA ILE A 245 1.21 -4.81 3.75
C ILE A 245 1.32 -6.32 3.61
N LEU A 246 1.74 -6.77 2.42
CA LEU A 246 2.20 -8.13 2.17
C LEU A 246 3.72 -8.14 2.06
N ILE A 247 4.37 -9.06 2.76
CA ILE A 247 5.83 -9.15 2.85
C ILE A 247 6.25 -10.55 2.43
N HIS A 248 7.30 -10.65 1.62
CA HIS A 248 7.93 -11.91 1.23
C HIS A 248 9.44 -11.78 1.36
N ILE A 249 10.05 -12.65 2.15
CA ILE A 249 11.47 -12.60 2.51
C ILE A 249 12.08 -13.98 2.27
N GLU A 250 13.25 -14.03 1.63
CA GLU A 250 14.09 -15.22 1.62
C GLU A 250 14.61 -15.51 3.03
N TYR A 251 14.31 -16.70 3.53
CA TYR A 251 14.67 -17.05 4.91
C TYR A 251 16.07 -17.68 4.93
N PRO A 252 16.99 -17.17 5.78
CA PRO A 252 18.41 -17.52 5.71
C PRO A 252 18.69 -18.93 6.24
N GLN A 253 17.82 -19.45 7.11
CA GLN A 253 17.93 -20.79 7.65
C GLN A 253 17.13 -21.75 6.77
N ARG A 254 17.77 -22.83 6.33
CA ARG A 254 17.06 -23.86 5.57
C ARG A 254 16.03 -24.55 6.47
N PHE A 255 14.84 -24.72 5.92
CA PHE A 255 13.76 -25.49 6.52
C PHE A 255 13.03 -26.25 5.40
N SER A 256 12.44 -27.39 5.73
CA SER A 256 11.80 -28.28 4.74
C SER A 256 10.30 -28.44 4.96
N GLY A 257 9.83 -28.20 6.17
CA GLY A 257 8.43 -28.23 6.54
C GLY A 257 7.69 -26.98 6.13
N ARG A 258 6.37 -27.12 6.00
CA ARG A 258 5.46 -26.01 5.77
C ARG A 258 4.83 -25.62 7.08
N THR A 259 4.97 -24.36 7.48
CA THR A 259 4.41 -23.84 8.75
C THR A 259 3.53 -22.63 8.49
N LEU A 260 2.29 -22.66 8.94
CA LEU A 260 1.33 -21.55 8.87
C LEU A 260 1.09 -20.98 10.28
N MET A 261 0.98 -19.66 10.38
CA MET A 261 0.65 -18.98 11.63
C MET A 261 -0.36 -17.85 11.39
N ALA A 262 -1.28 -17.68 12.33
CA ALA A 262 -2.18 -16.52 12.37
C ALA A 262 -2.63 -16.27 13.79
N ARG A 263 -3.11 -15.05 14.07
CA ARG A 263 -3.80 -14.74 15.33
C ARG A 263 -4.92 -15.75 15.60
N SER A 264 -5.04 -16.15 16.86
CA SER A 264 -6.07 -17.11 17.29
C SER A 264 -7.47 -16.68 16.87
N GLY A 265 -8.26 -17.63 16.36
CA GLY A 265 -9.61 -17.36 15.82
C GLY A 265 -9.66 -17.06 14.32
N TRP A 266 -8.52 -16.93 13.62
CA TRP A 266 -8.47 -16.76 12.17
C TRP A 266 -9.12 -17.94 11.42
N TRP A 267 -8.63 -19.16 11.66
CA TRP A 267 -9.21 -20.36 11.07
C TRP A 267 -10.38 -20.86 11.90
N LYS A 268 -11.61 -20.68 11.40
CA LYS A 268 -12.77 -21.38 11.96
C LYS A 268 -12.65 -22.86 11.61
N ARG A 269 -12.42 -23.73 12.61
CA ARG A 269 -12.40 -25.21 12.49
C ARG A 269 -11.31 -25.77 11.54
N GLY A 270 -10.12 -25.16 11.49
CA GLY A 270 -8.97 -25.68 10.71
C GLY A 270 -9.09 -25.54 9.19
N LYS A 271 -10.11 -24.81 8.70
CA LYS A 271 -10.37 -24.63 7.27
C LYS A 271 -9.26 -23.77 6.63
N GLY A 272 -8.28 -24.42 6.00
CA GLY A 272 -7.11 -23.77 5.38
C GLY A 272 -5.78 -24.45 5.68
N ALA A 273 -5.72 -25.29 6.72
CA ALA A 273 -4.49 -25.98 7.11
C ALA A 273 -4.19 -27.26 6.30
N GLY A 274 -5.16 -27.76 5.50
CA GLY A 274 -4.98 -29.00 4.75
C GLY A 274 -4.59 -30.17 5.66
N ASP A 275 -3.52 -30.88 5.31
CA ASP A 275 -2.97 -32.02 6.06
C ASP A 275 -2.03 -31.62 7.21
N LEU A 276 -1.83 -30.31 7.44
CA LEU A 276 -0.94 -29.82 8.49
C LEU A 276 -1.53 -30.06 9.87
N LYS A 277 -0.66 -30.38 10.83
CA LYS A 277 -1.05 -30.66 12.21
C LYS A 277 -0.91 -29.40 13.05
N LYS A 278 -1.83 -29.20 14.00
CA LYS A 278 -1.69 -28.11 14.98
C LYS A 278 -0.38 -28.30 15.74
N VAL A 279 0.36 -27.21 15.95
CA VAL A 279 1.58 -27.16 16.76
C VAL A 279 1.27 -26.36 18.00
N ASP A 280 1.57 -26.92 19.18
CA ASP A 280 1.50 -26.17 20.43
C ASP A 280 2.85 -25.46 20.67
N LEU A 281 2.81 -24.14 20.88
CA LEU A 281 3.98 -23.31 21.12
C LEU A 281 4.53 -23.47 22.54
N ILE A 282 5.79 -23.06 22.75
CA ILE A 282 6.50 -23.24 24.02
C ILE A 282 5.93 -22.32 25.13
N SER A 283 5.61 -21.07 24.79
CA SER A 283 4.96 -20.14 25.71
C SER A 283 3.45 -20.28 25.59
N ARG A 284 2.78 -20.39 26.75
CA ARG A 284 1.32 -20.43 26.84
C ARG A 284 0.70 -19.14 26.29
N GLU A 285 1.29 -18.00 26.60
CA GLU A 285 0.83 -16.69 26.12
C GLU A 285 0.85 -16.62 24.59
N LEU A 286 1.90 -17.16 23.96
CA LEU A 286 2.01 -17.23 22.51
C LEU A 286 1.04 -18.24 21.90
N ASP A 287 0.83 -19.39 22.53
CA ASP A 287 -0.13 -20.41 22.06
C ASP A 287 -1.59 -19.95 22.17
N GLU A 288 -1.92 -19.14 23.18
CA GLU A 288 -3.22 -18.48 23.29
C GLU A 288 -3.38 -17.39 22.23
N ALA A 289 -2.30 -16.66 21.94
CA ALA A 289 -2.28 -15.53 21.01
C ALA A 289 -2.31 -15.94 19.52
N PHE A 290 -1.73 -17.10 19.18
CA PHE A 290 -1.58 -17.57 17.80
C PHE A 290 -2.01 -19.02 17.64
N THR A 291 -2.64 -19.32 16.51
CA THR A 291 -2.82 -20.70 16.05
C THR A 291 -1.73 -21.02 15.04
N VAL A 292 -1.07 -22.17 15.20
CA VAL A 292 0.02 -22.63 14.32
C VAL A 292 -0.31 -24.02 13.79
N TYR A 293 -0.09 -24.20 12.48
CA TYR A 293 -0.17 -25.50 11.81
C TYR A 293 1.13 -25.79 11.09
N SER A 294 1.65 -27.00 11.19
CA SER A 294 2.87 -27.39 10.47
C SER A 294 2.89 -28.85 10.05
N SER A 295 3.71 -29.16 9.05
CA SER A 295 4.09 -30.53 8.69
C SER A 295 5.16 -31.09 9.62
N ASP A 296 5.94 -30.23 10.28
CA ASP A 296 6.98 -30.61 11.25
C ASP A 296 6.89 -29.72 12.49
N GLN A 297 6.48 -30.32 13.62
CA GLN A 297 6.31 -29.59 14.87
C GLN A 297 7.62 -29.12 15.51
N VAL A 298 8.73 -29.83 15.27
CA VAL A 298 10.04 -29.48 15.83
C VAL A 298 10.59 -28.28 15.07
N GLU A 299 10.55 -28.34 13.74
CA GLU A 299 10.99 -27.24 12.89
C GLU A 299 10.13 -25.98 13.08
N ALA A 300 8.80 -26.14 13.21
CA ALA A 300 7.90 -25.02 13.49
C ALA A 300 8.24 -24.28 14.79
N ARG A 301 8.58 -24.99 15.87
CA ARG A 301 8.98 -24.37 17.15
C ARG A 301 10.35 -23.69 17.05
N ALA A 302 11.24 -24.20 16.21
CA ALA A 302 12.50 -23.53 15.92
C ALA A 302 12.26 -22.23 15.14
N LEU A 303 11.41 -22.24 14.11
CA LEU A 303 11.04 -21.07 13.31
C LEU A 303 10.27 -20.02 14.13
N LEU A 304 9.37 -20.47 15.01
CA LEU A 304 8.51 -19.63 15.85
C LEU A 304 8.97 -19.64 17.31
N SER A 305 10.27 -19.46 17.53
CA SER A 305 10.83 -19.33 18.87
C SER A 305 10.23 -18.12 19.59
N PRO A 306 10.19 -18.12 20.94
CA PRO A 306 9.57 -17.02 21.70
C PRO A 306 10.08 -15.63 21.30
N ASP A 307 11.39 -15.47 21.10
CA ASP A 307 11.99 -14.20 20.68
C ASP A 307 11.51 -13.74 19.29
N ARG A 308 11.35 -14.66 18.33
CA ARG A 308 10.85 -14.34 16.99
C ARG A 308 9.38 -13.95 17.02
N MET A 309 8.59 -14.66 17.81
CA MET A 309 7.17 -14.36 17.99
C MET A 309 6.95 -13.02 18.70
N GLU A 310 7.77 -12.67 19.69
CA GLU A 310 7.72 -11.36 20.32
C GLU A 310 8.05 -10.24 19.33
N ARG A 311 9.04 -10.45 18.44
CA ARG A 311 9.35 -9.51 17.34
C ARG A 311 8.18 -9.34 16.37
N LEU A 312 7.48 -10.43 16.03
CA LEU A 312 6.26 -10.40 15.21
C LEU A 312 5.14 -9.59 15.88
N ILE A 313 4.97 -9.72 17.19
CA ILE A 313 3.98 -8.97 17.95
C ILE A 313 4.36 -7.49 18.04
N ALA A 314 5.63 -7.18 18.27
CA ALA A 314 6.13 -5.80 18.32
C ALA A 314 5.91 -5.08 16.98
N LEU A 315 6.19 -5.78 15.89
CA LEU A 315 5.89 -5.34 14.53
C LEU A 315 4.40 -5.07 14.33
N GLU A 316 3.54 -6.02 14.69
CA GLU A 316 2.09 -5.87 14.52
C GLU A 316 1.57 -4.65 15.31
N ARG A 317 2.08 -4.42 16.52
CA ARG A 317 1.75 -3.23 17.32
C ARG A 317 2.17 -1.93 16.63
N HIS A 318 3.27 -1.95 15.89
CA HIS A 318 3.73 -0.80 15.13
C HIS A 318 2.79 -0.48 13.96
N PHE A 319 2.25 -1.50 13.30
CA PHE A 319 1.34 -1.38 12.15
C PHE A 319 -0.15 -1.29 12.55
N SER A 320 -0.48 -0.61 13.65
CA SER A 320 -1.86 -0.39 14.15
C SER A 320 -2.61 -1.62 14.69
N GLY A 321 -1.96 -2.79 14.80
CA GLY A 321 -2.39 -3.91 15.62
C GLY A 321 -3.50 -4.82 15.04
N GLY A 322 -3.28 -6.13 15.11
CA GLY A 322 -4.36 -7.09 15.42
C GLY A 322 -4.65 -8.22 14.44
N LYS A 323 -3.99 -8.31 13.28
CA LYS A 323 -4.23 -9.41 12.32
C LYS A 323 -2.98 -9.86 11.56
N LEU A 324 -1.84 -9.94 12.25
CA LEU A 324 -0.67 -10.60 11.70
C LEU A 324 -1.00 -12.06 11.35
N ARG A 325 -0.58 -12.46 10.14
CA ARG A 325 -0.67 -13.84 9.65
C ARG A 325 0.42 -14.11 8.63
N GLY A 326 0.79 -15.37 8.46
CA GLY A 326 1.87 -15.71 7.55
C GLY A 326 2.19 -17.18 7.47
N LEU A 327 3.18 -17.48 6.64
CA LEU A 327 3.66 -18.83 6.42
C LEU A 327 5.18 -18.85 6.21
N PHE A 328 5.77 -19.98 6.58
CA PHE A 328 7.10 -20.41 6.19
C PHE A 328 6.91 -21.57 5.23
N ASP A 329 7.36 -21.39 3.99
CA ASP A 329 7.26 -22.41 2.94
C ASP A 329 8.38 -22.21 1.93
N GLN A 330 8.93 -23.32 1.42
CA GLN A 330 9.95 -23.33 0.36
C GLN A 330 11.15 -22.40 0.59
N GLY A 331 11.62 -22.24 1.83
CA GLY A 331 12.75 -21.36 2.15
C GLY A 331 12.40 -19.87 2.25
N HIS A 332 11.12 -19.51 2.23
CA HIS A 332 10.65 -18.13 2.35
C HIS A 332 9.72 -17.93 3.54
N MET A 333 9.77 -16.73 4.13
CA MET A 333 8.78 -16.23 5.07
C MET A 333 7.86 -15.25 4.35
N THR A 334 6.54 -15.48 4.43
CA THR A 334 5.53 -14.60 3.83
C THR A 334 4.55 -14.13 4.89
N LEU A 335 4.37 -12.82 5.04
CA LEU A 335 3.51 -12.22 6.05
C LEU A 335 2.44 -11.32 5.41
N ALA A 336 1.27 -11.26 6.04
CA ALA A 336 0.28 -10.20 5.86
C ALA A 336 0.10 -9.46 7.19
N LEU A 337 0.18 -8.14 7.10
CA LEU A 337 -0.05 -7.20 8.19
C LEU A 337 -1.18 -6.27 7.76
N GLU A 338 -2.25 -6.19 8.55
CA GLU A 338 -3.24 -5.13 8.35
C GLU A 338 -2.71 -3.83 8.94
N ALA A 339 -2.77 -2.78 8.15
CA ALA A 339 -2.32 -1.45 8.48
C ALA A 339 -3.16 -0.43 7.71
N ASP A 340 -3.33 0.77 8.27
CA ASP A 340 -3.81 1.91 7.49
C ASP A 340 -2.80 2.29 6.40
N ASN A 341 -3.14 3.24 5.50
CA ASN A 341 -2.23 3.66 4.42
C ASN A 341 -0.81 3.92 4.95
N GLN A 342 0.16 3.19 4.42
CA GLN A 342 1.59 3.37 4.72
C GLN A 342 2.27 4.10 3.55
N PHE A 343 3.49 4.61 3.74
CA PHE A 343 4.27 5.24 2.68
C PHE A 343 3.58 6.45 2.05
N GLU A 344 2.85 7.24 2.83
CA GLU A 344 2.17 8.43 2.31
C GLU A 344 3.06 9.67 2.41
N ALA A 345 3.33 10.31 1.29
CA ALA A 345 4.16 11.51 1.24
C ALA A 345 3.41 12.82 1.62
N GLY A 346 2.24 12.72 2.24
CA GLY A 346 1.41 13.86 2.67
C GLY A 346 0.52 14.48 1.58
N SER A 347 -0.18 15.56 1.94
CA SER A 347 -1.16 16.21 1.06
C SER A 347 -0.52 17.05 -0.05
N VAL A 348 -1.10 16.99 -1.26
CA VAL A 348 -0.72 17.85 -2.41
C VAL A 348 -1.18 19.31 -2.23
N PHE A 349 -2.04 19.59 -1.25
CA PHE A 349 -2.47 20.97 -0.98
C PHE A 349 -1.49 21.75 -0.10
N GLN A 350 -0.66 21.03 0.65
CA GLN A 350 0.42 21.59 1.46
C GLN A 350 1.70 21.78 0.61
N PRO A 351 2.65 22.63 1.03
CA PRO A 351 3.93 22.79 0.34
C PRO A 351 4.65 21.45 0.14
N LEU A 352 5.23 21.23 -1.05
CA LEU A 352 5.97 20.00 -1.34
C LEU A 352 7.35 19.98 -0.68
N VAL A 353 8.02 21.13 -0.63
CA VAL A 353 9.33 21.29 0.01
C VAL A 353 9.15 21.30 1.53
N ASP A 354 9.02 20.12 2.11
CA ASP A 354 8.92 19.90 3.54
C ASP A 354 9.76 18.68 3.97
N PRO A 355 10.89 18.88 4.69
CA PRO A 355 11.80 17.80 5.08
C PRO A 355 11.13 16.76 5.99
N ARG A 356 10.04 17.13 6.66
CA ARG A 356 9.28 16.22 7.54
C ARG A 356 8.62 15.09 6.76
N ARG A 357 8.22 15.31 5.50
CA ARG A 357 7.67 14.27 4.63
C ARG A 357 8.72 13.20 4.33
N PHE A 358 9.94 13.64 4.05
CA PHE A 358 11.07 12.76 3.81
C PHE A 358 11.51 12.01 5.08
N SER A 359 11.59 12.71 6.22
CA SER A 359 11.85 12.11 7.53
C SER A 359 10.82 11.03 7.92
N THR A 360 9.54 11.27 7.63
CA THR A 360 8.47 10.29 7.88
C THR A 360 8.68 9.04 7.02
N ALA A 361 8.95 9.21 5.72
CA ALA A 361 9.25 8.10 4.82
C ALA A 361 10.50 7.30 5.25
N LEU A 362 11.58 7.97 5.66
CA LEU A 362 12.77 7.30 6.20
C LEU A 362 12.45 6.51 7.48
N SER A 363 11.63 7.07 8.37
CA SER A 363 11.21 6.39 9.60
C SER A 363 10.40 5.13 9.30
N GLU A 364 9.44 5.21 8.36
CA GLU A 364 8.64 4.08 7.88
C GLU A 364 9.51 2.97 7.28
N LEU A 365 10.47 3.33 6.42
CA LEU A 365 11.44 2.38 5.86
C LEU A 365 12.37 1.78 6.92
N GLY A 366 12.74 2.57 7.93
CA GLY A 366 13.51 2.09 9.07
C GLY A 366 12.80 0.96 9.82
N LEU A 367 11.48 1.01 9.91
CA LEU A 367 10.68 -0.03 10.58
C LEU A 367 10.61 -1.31 9.76
N VAL A 368 10.51 -1.19 8.44
CA VAL A 368 10.65 -2.33 7.51
C VAL A 368 12.04 -2.96 7.64
N CYS A 369 13.08 -2.14 7.78
CA CYS A 369 14.43 -2.63 8.01
C CYS A 369 14.58 -3.35 9.35
N ASP A 370 14.00 -2.80 10.43
CA ASP A 370 14.03 -3.42 11.76
C ASP A 370 13.27 -4.75 11.78
N LEU A 371 12.16 -4.84 11.03
CA LEU A 371 11.49 -6.12 10.78
C LEU A 371 12.48 -7.12 10.19
N ILE A 372 13.08 -6.77 9.05
CA ILE A 372 13.93 -7.67 8.30
C ILE A 372 15.11 -8.12 9.18
N ASP A 373 15.81 -7.19 9.82
CA ASP A 373 16.92 -7.49 10.73
C ASP A 373 16.48 -8.33 11.93
N GLY A 374 15.32 -8.01 12.50
CA GLY A 374 14.74 -8.72 13.63
C GLY A 374 14.39 -10.18 13.31
N PHE A 375 14.11 -10.56 12.06
CA PHE A 375 13.90 -11.98 11.72
C PHE A 375 15.18 -12.68 11.29
N LEU A 376 16.10 -11.94 10.67
CA LEU A 376 17.29 -12.50 10.05
C LEU A 376 18.48 -12.63 11.01
N THR A 377 18.60 -11.74 11.99
CA THR A 377 19.76 -11.68 12.89
C THR A 377 19.42 -12.19 14.29
N ARG A 378 20.22 -13.12 14.81
CA ARG A 378 20.10 -13.61 16.19
C ARG A 378 20.38 -12.51 17.22
N GLU A 379 21.21 -11.51 16.87
CA GLU A 379 21.81 -10.53 17.78
C GLU A 379 21.00 -9.25 18.02
N TRP A 380 19.83 -9.09 17.40
CA TRP A 380 19.07 -7.83 17.32
C TRP A 380 18.66 -7.18 18.68
N VAL A 381 18.86 -7.84 19.83
CA VAL A 381 18.41 -7.33 21.14
C VAL A 381 19.55 -6.76 22.01
N GLN A 382 20.84 -7.02 21.74
CA GLN A 382 21.88 -6.66 22.72
C GLN A 382 22.29 -5.18 22.75
N GLY A 383 21.79 -4.31 21.85
CA GLY A 383 22.25 -2.93 21.75
C GLY A 383 21.20 -1.82 21.79
N ARG A 384 19.91 -2.13 22.01
CA ARG A 384 18.83 -1.13 21.81
C ARG A 384 17.70 -1.14 22.86
N LEU A 385 17.96 -1.66 24.06
CA LEU A 385 17.14 -1.38 25.25
C LEU A 385 17.73 -0.21 26.04
#